data_AF-A0A060CGY3-F1
#
_entry.id   AF-A0A060CGY3-F1
#
_cell.length_a   1.000
_cell.length_b   1.000
_cell.length_c   1.000
_cell.angle_alpha   90.00
_cell.angle_beta   90.00
_cell.angle_gamma   90.00
#
_symmetry.space_group_name_H-M   'P 1'
#
loop_
_entity.id
_entity.type
_entity.pdbx_description
1 polymer ?
#
loop_
_entity_poly.entity_id
_entity_poly.type
_entity_poly.pdbx_seq_one_letter_code
_entity_poly.pdbx_strand_id
1 'polypeptide(L)'
;MKFGHFDDANKEYVIETPQTPLPWINYLGNQDFFSLVSNTAGGYSFYKDAKLRRLTRYRYNDQPIDQNGRYFYIKDGQTVWNPAGSRPKPVLITINAAMAWA
;
A
#
# COMPACT_ATOMS: atom_id res chain seq x y z
N MET A 1 22.10 10.91 -5.37
CA MET A 1 20.97 10.38 -6.16
C MET A 1 19.68 10.96 -5.57
N LYS A 2 18.69 11.33 -6.39
CA LYS A 2 17.39 11.86 -5.97
C LYS A 2 16.29 10.90 -6.42
N PHE A 3 15.19 10.78 -5.67
CA PHE A 3 14.06 9.88 -5.96
C PHE A 3 12.74 10.65 -6.17
N GLY A 4 12.79 11.97 -6.16
CA GLY A 4 11.65 12.87 -6.21
C GLY A 4 12.04 14.33 -5.99
N HIS A 5 11.05 15.21 -5.99
CA HIS A 5 11.22 16.65 -5.82
C HIS A 5 9.98 17.31 -5.17
N PHE A 6 10.15 18.52 -4.65
CA PHE A 6 9.03 19.33 -4.16
C PHE A 6 8.32 20.02 -5.34
N ASP A 7 7.00 19.96 -5.33
CA ASP A 7 6.12 20.78 -6.16
C ASP A 7 5.39 21.76 -5.24
N ASP A 8 5.98 22.96 -5.10
CA ASP A 8 5.47 23.98 -4.18
C ASP A 8 4.13 24.57 -4.64
N ALA A 9 3.85 24.54 -5.95
CA ALA A 9 2.59 25.04 -6.49
C ALA A 9 1.42 24.15 -6.08
N ASN A 10 1.62 22.82 -6.14
CA ASN A 10 0.62 21.84 -5.71
C ASN A 10 0.74 21.47 -4.22
N LYS A 11 1.81 21.90 -3.55
CA LYS A 11 2.15 21.57 -2.15
C LYS A 11 2.35 20.07 -1.95
N GLU A 12 3.05 19.45 -2.89
CA GLU A 12 3.28 18.02 -2.94
C GLU A 12 4.76 17.68 -2.96
N TYR A 13 5.08 16.45 -2.57
CA TYR A 13 6.37 15.85 -2.85
C TYR A 13 6.18 14.75 -3.89
N VAL A 14 6.68 14.96 -5.09
CA VAL A 14 6.49 14.06 -6.24
C VAL A 14 7.59 13.00 -6.21
N ILE A 15 7.20 11.73 -6.08
CA ILE A 15 8.10 10.57 -6.11
C ILE A 15 8.12 10.02 -7.54
N GLU A 16 9.28 10.03 -8.18
CA GLU A 16 9.43 9.65 -9.59
C GLU A 16 9.71 8.15 -9.79
N THR A 17 10.06 7.45 -8.72
CA THR A 17 10.40 6.03 -8.75
C THR A 17 9.86 5.29 -7.53
N PRO A 18 9.29 4.08 -7.69
CA PRO A 18 8.86 3.27 -6.56
C PRO A 18 10.05 2.66 -5.79
N GLN A 19 11.27 2.65 -6.35
CA GLN A 19 12.48 2.10 -5.73
C GLN A 19 13.18 3.10 -4.81
N THR A 20 12.45 3.68 -3.86
CA THR A 20 13.02 4.52 -2.80
C THR A 20 13.88 3.68 -1.85
N PRO A 21 14.90 4.25 -1.16
CA PRO A 21 15.76 3.49 -0.25
C PRO A 21 15.00 2.86 0.92
N LEU A 22 13.90 3.51 1.33
CA LEU A 22 12.94 3.05 2.32
C LEU A 22 11.53 3.47 1.87
N PRO A 23 10.45 2.83 2.36
CA PRO A 23 9.08 3.23 2.09
C PRO A 23 8.85 4.64 2.59
N TRP A 24 8.42 5.54 1.72
CA TRP A 24 8.08 6.90 2.08
C TRP A 24 6.57 6.97 2.27
N ILE A 25 6.14 7.43 3.46
CA ILE A 25 4.74 7.41 3.85
C ILE A 25 4.13 8.80 3.86
N ASN A 26 2.81 8.82 3.65
CA ASN A 26 1.95 9.95 3.96
C ASN A 26 0.88 9.51 4.97
N TYR A 27 0.35 10.49 5.69
CA TYR A 27 -0.80 10.33 6.57
C TYR A 27 -2.04 10.87 5.87
N LEU A 28 -3.08 10.05 5.80
CA LEU A 28 -4.42 10.49 5.39
C LEU A 28 -5.31 10.52 6.62
N GLY A 29 -6.02 11.63 6.84
CA GLY A 29 -6.94 11.82 7.96
C GLY A 29 -6.69 13.13 8.70
N ASN A 30 -7.78 13.79 9.10
CA ASN A 30 -7.75 15.08 9.80
C ASN A 30 -8.61 15.10 11.09
N GLN A 31 -9.28 13.98 11.41
CA GLN A 31 -10.20 13.86 12.54
C GLN A 31 -10.00 12.50 13.22
N ASP A 32 -11.00 11.62 13.16
CA ASP A 32 -11.00 10.39 13.93
C ASP A 32 -10.52 9.16 13.12
N PHE A 33 -10.47 9.26 11.80
CA PHE A 33 -10.03 8.17 10.92
C PHE A 33 -8.69 8.49 10.27
N PHE A 34 -7.75 7.56 10.37
CA PHE A 34 -6.39 7.75 9.89
C PHE A 34 -5.92 6.58 9.03
N SER A 35 -5.01 6.88 8.11
CA SER A 35 -4.31 5.90 7.30
C SER A 35 -2.84 6.29 7.13
N LEU A 36 -1.95 5.34 7.37
CA LEU A 36 -0.57 5.42 6.88
C LEU A 36 -0.57 4.79 5.49
N VAL A 37 -0.11 5.52 4.48
CA VAL A 37 -0.04 5.07 3.09
C VAL A 37 1.36 5.31 2.55
N SER A 38 2.04 4.27 2.08
CA SER A 38 3.35 4.41 1.45
C SER A 38 3.27 4.75 -0.04
N ASN A 39 4.39 5.14 -0.63
CA ASN A 39 4.56 5.30 -2.08
C ASN A 39 4.29 4.01 -2.87
N THR A 40 4.31 2.84 -2.22
CA THR A 40 3.92 1.55 -2.84
C THR A 40 2.57 0.99 -2.34
N ALA A 41 1.70 1.90 -1.86
CA ALA A 41 0.35 1.62 -1.34
C ALA A 41 0.28 0.72 -0.10
N GLY A 42 1.42 0.52 0.57
CA GLY A 42 1.52 -0.16 1.85
C GLY A 42 0.94 0.62 3.02
N GLY A 43 0.91 -0.01 4.20
CA GLY A 43 0.42 0.58 5.44
C GLY A 43 -0.97 0.09 5.86
N TYR A 44 -1.57 0.79 6.82
CA TYR A 44 -2.85 0.40 7.42
C TYR A 44 -3.71 1.61 7.83
N SER A 45 -4.97 1.33 8.16
CA SER A 45 -5.97 2.31 8.59
C SER A 45 -6.54 1.95 9.96
N PHE A 46 -6.91 2.96 10.73
CA PHE A 46 -7.49 2.82 12.07
C PHE A 46 -8.43 3.99 12.40
N TYR A 47 -9.33 3.77 13.36
CA TYR A 47 -10.28 4.78 13.86
C TYR A 47 -9.98 5.11 15.32
N LYS A 48 -9.53 6.34 15.61
CA LYS A 48 -9.12 6.89 16.91
C LYS A 48 -7.89 6.25 17.54
N ASP A 49 -7.86 4.92 17.62
CA ASP A 49 -6.83 4.16 18.33
C ASP A 49 -6.16 3.15 17.39
N ALA A 50 -4.86 3.34 17.15
CA ALA A 50 -4.07 2.49 16.25
C ALA A 50 -3.81 1.08 16.78
N LYS A 51 -4.04 0.82 18.08
CA LYS A 51 -3.88 -0.48 18.73
C LYS A 51 -5.21 -1.22 18.83
N LEU A 52 -6.24 -0.55 19.35
CA LEU A 52 -7.52 -1.19 19.69
C LEU A 52 -8.56 -1.12 18.56
N ARG A 53 -8.40 -0.20 17.61
CA ARG A 53 -9.38 0.07 16.55
C ARG A 53 -8.72 0.11 15.18
N ARG A 54 -7.77 -0.81 14.95
CA ARG A 54 -7.11 -1.00 13.67
C ARG A 54 -7.99 -1.82 12.73
N LEU A 55 -8.26 -1.27 11.54
CA LEU A 55 -9.11 -1.94 10.54
C LEU A 55 -8.30 -2.89 9.66
N THR A 56 -7.13 -2.46 9.18
CA THR A 56 -6.31 -3.25 8.26
C THR A 56 -5.00 -3.69 8.89
N ARG A 57 -4.52 -4.90 8.53
CA ARG A 57 -3.28 -5.47 9.07
C ARG A 57 -2.07 -4.91 8.34
N TYR A 58 -1.00 -4.65 9.09
CA TYR A 58 0.31 -4.33 8.57
C TYR A 58 1.40 -5.04 9.39
N ARG A 59 2.41 -5.57 8.71
CA ARG A 59 3.58 -6.19 9.34
C ARG A 59 4.74 -5.22 9.34
N TYR A 60 5.19 -4.86 10.53
CA TYR A 60 6.49 -4.22 10.71
C TYR A 60 7.60 -5.26 10.51
N ASN A 61 8.73 -4.82 9.98
CA ASN A 61 9.88 -5.69 9.67
C ASN A 61 9.54 -6.88 8.74
N ASP A 62 8.64 -6.65 7.78
CA ASP A 62 8.35 -7.65 6.74
C ASP A 62 9.54 -7.82 5.78
N GLN A 63 9.65 -8.98 5.14
CA GLN A 63 10.70 -9.28 4.16
C GLN A 63 10.09 -9.83 2.85
N PRO A 64 10.08 -9.05 1.76
CA PRO A 64 10.49 -7.65 1.64
C PRO A 64 9.67 -6.67 2.50
N ILE A 65 10.18 -5.47 2.73
CA ILE A 65 9.43 -4.44 3.48
C ILE A 65 8.18 -3.98 2.70
N ASP A 66 7.18 -3.50 3.44
CA ASP A 66 6.00 -2.80 2.90
C ASP A 66 5.08 -3.66 1.99
N GLN A 67 4.93 -4.95 2.30
CA GLN A 67 4.15 -5.93 1.50
C GLN A 67 2.69 -6.11 1.96
N ASN A 68 2.23 -5.26 2.88
CA ASN A 68 0.83 -5.19 3.30
C ASN A 68 0.30 -3.81 3.01
N GLY A 69 -0.75 -3.75 2.19
CA GLY A 69 -1.27 -2.48 1.70
C GLY A 69 -2.63 -2.64 1.04
N ARG A 70 -3.00 -1.62 0.29
CA ARG A 70 -4.20 -1.58 -0.53
C ARG A 70 -3.77 -1.85 -1.97
N TYR A 71 -3.98 -3.08 -2.43
CA TYR A 71 -3.55 -3.49 -3.76
C TYR A 71 -4.73 -3.60 -4.71
N PHE A 72 -4.52 -3.11 -5.93
CA PHE A 72 -5.44 -3.27 -7.04
C PHE A 72 -4.74 -4.08 -8.12
N TYR A 73 -5.20 -5.30 -8.36
CA TYR A 73 -4.61 -6.18 -9.35
C TYR A 73 -5.34 -6.05 -10.68
N ILE A 74 -4.57 -5.83 -11.74
CA ILE A 74 -5.06 -5.71 -13.11
C ILE A 74 -4.60 -6.96 -13.86
N LYS A 75 -5.54 -7.66 -14.49
CA LYS A 75 -5.26 -8.75 -15.41
C LYS A 75 -5.44 -8.25 -16.84
N ASP A 76 -4.33 -8.11 -17.55
CA ASP A 76 -4.30 -7.73 -18.97
C ASP A 76 -3.81 -8.94 -19.79
N GLY A 77 -4.76 -9.62 -20.44
CA GLY A 77 -4.51 -10.90 -21.10
C GLY A 77 -3.96 -11.96 -20.13
N GLN A 78 -2.70 -12.36 -20.34
CA GLN A 78 -1.97 -13.32 -19.51
C GLN A 78 -1.12 -12.66 -18.40
N THR A 79 -1.02 -11.33 -18.40
CA THR A 79 -0.21 -10.59 -17.42
C THR A 79 -1.06 -10.13 -16.26
N VAL A 80 -0.59 -10.34 -15.01
CA VAL A 80 -1.21 -9.76 -13.81
C VAL A 80 -0.21 -8.81 -13.15
N TRP A 81 -0.65 -7.58 -12.88
CA TRP A 81 0.20 -6.54 -12.31
C TRP A 81 -0.58 -5.64 -11.33
N ASN A 82 0.12 -4.81 -10.56
CA ASN A 82 -0.49 -3.77 -9.72
C ASN A 82 0.19 -2.41 -9.99
N PRO A 83 -0.56 -1.30 -9.97
CA PRO A 83 -0.02 0.02 -10.29
C PRO A 83 0.89 0.59 -9.20
N ALA A 84 0.80 0.08 -7.97
CA ALA A 84 1.53 0.61 -6.82
C ALA A 84 3.04 0.28 -6.84
N GLY A 85 3.55 -0.42 -7.86
CA GLY A 85 4.97 -0.74 -8.01
C GLY A 85 5.51 -1.74 -6.98
N SER A 86 4.70 -2.15 -6.01
CA SER A 86 5.01 -3.28 -5.13
C SER A 86 5.15 -4.55 -5.98
N ARG A 87 6.18 -5.38 -5.71
CA ARG A 87 6.37 -6.61 -6.50
C ARG A 87 5.14 -7.50 -6.35
N PRO A 88 4.55 -8.03 -7.44
CA PRO A 88 3.54 -9.05 -7.34
C PRO A 88 4.08 -10.18 -6.47
N LYS A 89 3.32 -10.62 -5.47
CA LYS A 89 3.70 -11.84 -4.75
C LYS A 89 3.75 -12.95 -5.81
N PRO A 90 4.87 -13.70 -5.92
CA PRO A 90 5.01 -14.75 -6.93
C PRO A 90 3.95 -15.85 -6.80
N VAL A 91 3.23 -15.86 -5.67
CA VAL A 91 2.04 -16.66 -5.45
C VAL A 91 0.89 -15.70 -5.24
N LEU A 92 0.11 -15.43 -6.29
CA LEU A 92 -1.33 -15.31 -6.10
C LEU A 92 -1.73 -16.61 -5.43
N ILE A 93 -1.95 -16.59 -4.10
CA ILE A 93 -2.67 -17.69 -3.48
C ILE A 93 -4.00 -17.65 -4.20
N THR A 94 -4.27 -18.63 -5.06
CA THR A 94 -5.57 -18.81 -5.67
C THR A 94 -6.55 -18.91 -4.52
N ILE A 95 -7.29 -17.83 -4.25
CA ILE A 95 -8.37 -17.86 -3.28
C ILE A 95 -9.48 -18.62 -3.99
N ASN A 96 -9.46 -19.94 -3.88
CA ASN A 96 -10.62 -20.76 -4.21
C ASN A 96 -11.69 -20.44 -3.17
N ALA A 97 -12.45 -19.37 -3.39
CA ALA A 97 -13.68 -19.14 -2.65
C ALA A 97 -14.76 -20.02 -3.27
N ALA A 98 -14.92 -21.25 -2.77
CA ALA A 98 -16.12 -22.02 -3.02
C ALA A 98 -17.25 -21.40 -2.19
N MET A 99 -18.13 -20.66 -2.85
CA MET A 99 -19.36 -20.17 -2.25
C MET A 99 -20.35 -21.34 -2.20
N ALA A 100 -20.34 -22.08 -1.10
CA ALA A 100 -21.37 -23.07 -0.82
C ALA A 100 -22.66 -22.34 -0.47
N TRP A 101 -23.68 -22.49 -1.31
CA TRP A 101 -25.05 -22.12 -0.95
C TRP A 101 -25.61 -23.25 -0.08
N ALA A 102 -26.19 -22.89 1.05
CA ALA A 102 -27.07 -23.78 1.82
C ALA A 102 -28.50 -23.67 1.29
#